data_AF-D2V717-F1
#
_entry.id   AF-D2V717-F1
#
_cell.length_a   1.000
_cell.length_b   1.000
_cell.length_c   1.000
_cell.angle_alpha   90.00
_cell.angle_beta   90.00
_cell.angle_gamma   90.00
#
_symmetry.space_group_name_H-M   'P 1'
#
loop_
_entity.id
_entity.type
_entity.pdbx_description
1 polymer ?
#
loop_
_entity_poly.entity_id
_entity_poly.type
_entity_poly.pdbx_seq_one_letter_code
_entity_poly.pdbx_strand_id
1 'polypeptide(L)'
;MAGPPKVSKKTEQTFGLKNKNKSKTVQTYVKSVSNTVNQVHDKKVKQEMAEKEKKRLEKLAQKKREQELKDLFKTIDGKKDEKAEEASTEEGQEGEEVTFDSLEQEMADEAELSIEEIVEKERAKIMDGTPVTYESFTKWKQFKVEQQKKEEERKRKLQMALYEKSGQGLSGRELFKMNEALFVDDEEADETVYEIPEDAIDEDLFLEGDDEEEISEEIDEEYDPSSWKEKQTPKEQLLNYTQSRKYPDAKYEKLPKQNPQENGERISVVIEKPIKKEFMLSKLFPSRKLAEQNASLVALRFLQKYEEKQKEKAATASSSNE
;
A
#
# COMPACT_ATOMS: atom_id res chain seq x y z
N MET A 1 60.13 37.09 49.74
CA MET A 1 59.01 36.15 49.54
C MET A 1 57.79 36.68 50.27
N ALA A 2 56.80 37.18 49.54
CA ALA A 2 55.48 37.54 50.09
C ALA A 2 54.48 37.33 48.95
N GLY A 3 53.62 36.33 49.08
CA GLY A 3 52.60 36.00 48.08
C GLY A 3 51.43 36.99 48.14
N PRO A 4 50.85 37.39 46.98
CA PRO A 4 49.72 38.32 46.97
C PRO A 4 48.38 37.64 47.35
N PRO A 5 47.42 38.42 47.87
CA PRO A 5 46.31 37.94 48.70
C PRO A 5 45.09 37.44 47.90
N LYS A 6 44.31 36.56 48.52
CA LYS A 6 43.02 36.05 48.01
C LYS A 6 41.95 37.14 48.09
N VAL A 7 41.40 37.54 46.94
CA VAL A 7 40.25 38.45 46.86
C VAL A 7 38.95 37.65 46.77
N SER A 8 38.08 37.91 47.73
CA SER A 8 36.72 37.41 47.88
C SER A 8 35.82 37.81 46.70
N LYS A 9 35.10 36.84 46.12
CA LYS A 9 34.01 37.12 45.17
C LYS A 9 32.84 37.73 45.93
N LYS A 10 32.67 39.05 45.77
CA LYS A 10 31.48 39.78 46.19
C LYS A 10 30.41 39.65 45.11
N THR A 11 29.20 39.39 45.58
CA THR A 11 27.91 39.33 44.92
C THR A 11 27.55 40.61 44.16
N GLU A 12 27.03 40.49 42.93
CA GLU A 12 25.98 41.36 42.32
C GLU A 12 25.19 40.53 41.28
N GLN A 13 23.91 40.28 41.56
CA GLN A 13 22.78 40.85 40.81
C GLN A 13 22.61 40.31 39.38
N THR A 14 22.02 39.11 39.27
CA THR A 14 21.06 38.83 38.20
C THR A 14 19.71 38.48 38.82
N PHE A 15 19.01 39.56 39.12
CA PHE A 15 17.58 39.75 39.04
C PHE A 15 16.80 38.59 38.36
N GLY A 16 15.96 37.92 39.16
CA GLY A 16 14.69 37.31 38.75
C GLY A 16 14.70 36.22 37.66
N LEU A 17 14.56 34.96 38.08
CA LEU A 17 13.40 34.13 37.67
C LEU A 17 13.34 32.83 38.49
N LYS A 18 12.21 32.71 39.17
CA LYS A 18 11.62 31.56 39.87
C LYS A 18 12.18 30.20 39.44
N ASN A 19 12.57 29.40 40.43
CA ASN A 19 12.82 27.95 40.31
C ASN A 19 11.51 27.23 39.92
N LYS A 20 11.09 27.36 38.65
CA LYS A 20 10.24 26.40 37.94
C LYS A 20 11.12 25.24 37.49
N ASN A 21 11.80 24.61 38.46
CA ASN A 21 12.47 23.34 38.19
C ASN A 21 11.37 22.31 37.98
N LYS A 22 11.00 22.12 36.70
CA LYS A 22 10.30 20.94 36.20
C LYS A 22 10.78 19.77 37.05
N SER A 23 9.87 19.15 37.79
CA SER A 23 10.16 18.09 38.78
C SER A 23 11.25 17.17 38.24
N LYS A 24 12.23 16.78 39.05
CA LYS A 24 13.30 15.88 38.60
C LYS A 24 12.74 14.64 37.88
N THR A 25 11.55 14.20 38.28
CA THR A 25 10.72 13.17 37.65
C THR A 25 10.27 13.54 36.23
N VAL A 26 9.78 14.77 36.03
CA VAL A 26 9.41 15.31 34.72
C VAL A 26 10.65 15.50 33.83
N GLN A 27 11.79 15.90 34.40
CA GLN A 27 13.05 15.97 33.65
C GLN A 27 13.53 14.60 33.22
N THR A 28 13.48 13.58 34.09
CA THR A 28 13.80 12.21 33.70
C THR A 28 12.84 11.66 32.65
N TYR A 29 11.55 11.98 32.75
CA TYR A 29 10.55 11.57 31.78
C TYR A 29 10.76 12.24 30.41
N VAL A 30 10.99 13.56 30.37
CA VAL A 30 11.32 14.27 29.14
C VAL A 30 12.62 13.74 28.53
N LYS A 31 13.60 13.35 29.36
CA LYS A 31 14.87 12.77 28.89
C LYS A 31 14.69 11.35 28.35
N SER A 32 13.81 10.53 28.93
CA SER A 32 13.49 9.20 28.39
C SER A 32 12.71 9.29 27.09
N VAL A 33 11.69 10.15 27.03
CA VAL A 33 10.89 10.38 25.81
C VAL A 33 11.76 10.93 24.68
N SER A 34 12.64 11.91 24.95
CA SER A 34 13.58 12.43 23.95
C SER A 34 14.56 11.37 23.46
N ASN A 35 15.07 10.49 24.33
CA ASN A 35 15.95 9.40 23.92
C ASN A 35 15.21 8.35 23.07
N THR A 36 13.96 8.03 23.38
CA THR A 36 13.13 7.12 22.58
C THR A 36 12.86 7.68 21.18
N VAL A 37 12.52 8.96 21.08
CA VAL A 37 12.27 9.63 19.78
C VAL A 37 13.56 9.73 18.96
N ASN A 38 14.69 10.06 19.58
CA ASN A 38 15.97 10.18 18.87
C ASN A 38 16.54 8.81 18.41
N GLN A 39 16.31 7.73 19.14
CA GLN A 39 16.73 6.37 18.71
C GLN A 39 15.95 5.85 17.50
N VAL A 40 14.71 6.29 17.30
CA VAL A 40 13.87 5.92 16.14
C VAL A 40 14.31 6.67 14.86
N HIS A 41 14.91 7.86 15.01
CA HIS A 41 15.37 8.68 13.88
C HIS A 41 16.85 8.51 13.52
N ASP A 42 17.65 7.82 14.34
CA ASP A 42 19.04 7.52 14.02
C ASP A 42 19.12 6.40 12.95
N LYS A 43 19.36 6.81 11.69
CA LYS A 43 19.43 5.94 10.51
C LYS A 43 20.38 4.76 10.69
N LYS A 44 21.43 4.93 11.50
CA LYS A 44 22.43 3.89 11.82
C LYS A 44 21.88 2.79 12.74
N VAL A 45 21.09 3.14 13.75
CA VAL A 45 20.46 2.17 14.67
C VAL A 45 19.37 1.38 13.96
N LYS A 46 18.61 2.04 13.07
CA LYS A 46 17.60 1.37 12.22
C LYS A 46 18.24 0.37 11.26
N GLN A 47 19.38 0.70 10.66
CA GLN A 47 20.14 -0.22 9.79
C GLN A 47 20.70 -1.42 10.55
N GLU A 48 21.28 -1.21 11.74
CA GLU A 48 21.82 -2.28 12.58
C GLU A 48 20.74 -3.26 13.06
N MET A 49 19.55 -2.73 13.41
CA MET A 49 18.40 -3.56 13.80
C MET A 49 17.85 -4.37 12.62
N ALA A 50 17.74 -3.76 11.43
CA ALA A 50 17.29 -4.45 10.21
C ALA A 50 18.28 -5.55 9.77
N GLU A 51 19.58 -5.31 9.89
CA GLU A 51 20.62 -6.30 9.58
C GLU A 51 20.60 -7.48 10.56
N LYS A 52 20.41 -7.20 11.86
CA LYS A 52 20.26 -8.23 12.89
C LYS A 52 18.98 -9.05 12.72
N GLU A 53 17.89 -8.43 12.28
CA GLU A 53 16.64 -9.11 11.96
C GLU A 53 16.78 -9.99 10.72
N LYS A 54 17.40 -9.48 9.64
CA LYS A 54 17.72 -10.26 8.43
C LYS A 54 18.56 -11.49 8.77
N LYS A 55 19.62 -11.33 9.57
CA LYS A 55 20.47 -12.44 10.03
C LYS A 55 19.73 -13.46 10.89
N ARG A 56 18.76 -13.02 11.69
CA ARG A 56 17.92 -13.92 12.51
C ARG A 56 16.94 -14.69 11.64
N LEU A 57 16.34 -14.03 10.64
CA LEU A 57 15.41 -14.65 9.69
C LEU A 57 16.13 -15.69 8.82
N GLU A 58 17.33 -15.36 8.35
CA GLU A 58 18.19 -16.25 7.59
C GLU A 58 18.61 -17.49 8.38
N LYS A 59 19.03 -17.33 9.64
CA LYS A 59 19.34 -18.47 10.53
C LYS A 59 18.12 -19.35 10.82
N LEU A 60 16.93 -18.77 10.92
CA LEU A 60 15.67 -19.50 11.03
C LEU A 60 15.34 -20.26 9.74
N ALA A 61 15.52 -19.63 8.58
CA ALA A 61 15.31 -20.25 7.28
C ALA A 61 16.31 -21.39 7.04
N GLN A 62 17.57 -21.22 7.43
CA GLN A 62 18.61 -22.24 7.33
C GLN A 62 18.32 -23.43 8.24
N LYS A 63 17.91 -23.18 9.49
CA LYS A 63 17.46 -24.24 10.41
C LYS A 63 16.22 -24.98 9.88
N LYS A 64 15.30 -24.25 9.23
CA LYS A 64 14.12 -24.85 8.61
C LYS A 64 14.50 -25.71 7.40
N ARG A 65 15.38 -25.22 6.51
CA ARG A 65 15.95 -26.01 5.40
C ARG A 65 16.67 -27.26 5.91
N GLU A 66 17.48 -27.15 6.97
CA GLU A 66 18.16 -28.30 7.57
C GLU A 66 17.18 -29.32 8.15
N GLN A 67 16.09 -28.86 8.79
CA GLN A 67 15.01 -29.74 9.26
C GLN A 67 14.29 -30.42 8.10
N GLU A 68 13.95 -29.68 7.04
CA GLU A 68 13.34 -30.23 5.82
C GLU A 68 14.24 -31.26 5.14
N LEU A 69 15.56 -31.00 5.05
CA LEU A 69 16.55 -31.94 4.54
C LEU A 69 16.67 -33.17 5.44
N LYS A 70 16.70 -32.99 6.76
CA LYS A 70 16.77 -34.09 7.71
C LYS A 70 15.54 -34.99 7.66
N ASP A 71 14.36 -34.39 7.48
CA ASP A 71 13.11 -35.12 7.28
C ASP A 71 13.11 -35.86 5.93
N LEU A 72 13.71 -35.26 4.89
CA LEU A 72 13.88 -35.89 3.58
C LEU A 72 14.84 -37.10 3.64
N PHE A 73 16.00 -36.96 4.27
CA PHE A 73 16.99 -38.03 4.40
C PHE A 73 16.54 -39.17 5.33
N LYS A 74 15.64 -38.91 6.28
CA LYS A 74 15.09 -39.96 7.15
C LYS A 74 14.18 -40.95 6.40
N THR A 75 13.70 -40.60 5.20
CA THR A 75 12.78 -41.44 4.41
C THR A 75 13.47 -42.56 3.61
N ILE A 76 14.81 -42.58 3.52
CA ILE A 76 15.55 -43.52 2.68
C ILE A 76 16.18 -44.71 3.42
N ASP A 77 16.43 -44.64 4.74
CA ASP A 77 17.10 -45.72 5.50
C ASP A 77 16.16 -46.57 6.38
N GLY A 78 14.87 -46.63 6.03
CA GLY A 78 13.82 -47.21 6.86
C GLY A 78 13.21 -48.53 6.37
N LYS A 79 13.96 -49.43 5.72
CA LYS A 79 13.48 -50.83 5.55
C LYS A 79 14.63 -51.83 5.32
N LYS A 80 15.05 -52.48 6.40
CA LYS A 80 15.68 -53.81 6.36
C LYS A 80 14.55 -54.85 6.31
N ASP A 81 14.57 -55.72 5.30
CA ASP A 81 14.45 -57.17 5.41
C ASP A 81 14.76 -57.83 4.03
N GLU A 82 15.19 -59.08 4.08
CA GLU A 82 16.22 -59.73 3.25
C GLU A 82 15.83 -60.26 1.84
N LYS A 83 16.88 -60.37 0.99
CA LYS A 83 17.23 -61.48 0.04
C LYS A 83 16.78 -61.40 -1.43
N ALA A 84 17.73 -61.11 -2.33
CA ALA A 84 18.27 -62.03 -3.37
C ALA A 84 19.10 -61.28 -4.44
N GLU A 85 20.18 -61.93 -4.88
CA GLU A 85 21.20 -61.49 -5.84
C GLU A 85 20.69 -61.31 -7.29
N GLU A 86 21.34 -60.38 -8.02
CA GLU A 86 22.24 -60.64 -9.18
C GLU A 86 21.99 -59.76 -10.43
N ALA A 87 23.11 -59.19 -10.90
CA ALA A 87 23.48 -58.88 -12.29
C ALA A 87 23.25 -57.48 -12.92
N SER A 88 24.37 -57.02 -13.53
CA SER A 88 24.61 -56.02 -14.59
C SER A 88 24.63 -54.54 -14.20
N THR A 89 25.77 -53.82 -14.21
CA THR A 89 26.76 -53.49 -15.29
C THR A 89 26.42 -52.15 -15.94
N GLU A 90 27.35 -51.18 -15.81
CA GLU A 90 27.58 -50.02 -16.71
C GLU A 90 26.42 -49.00 -16.82
N GLU A 91 26.60 -47.68 -16.97
CA GLU A 91 27.69 -46.84 -17.44
C GLU A 91 27.64 -45.50 -16.68
N GLY A 92 28.76 -44.76 -16.71
CA GLY A 92 28.78 -43.38 -16.26
C GLY A 92 27.82 -42.50 -17.08
N GLN A 93 27.09 -41.66 -16.37
CA GLN A 93 26.73 -40.34 -16.87
C GLN A 93 27.18 -39.35 -15.80
N GLU A 94 28.09 -38.48 -16.20
CA GLU A 94 28.55 -37.32 -15.45
C GLU A 94 27.32 -36.52 -15.03
N GLY A 95 26.86 -36.76 -13.80
CA GLY A 95 25.95 -35.86 -13.12
C GLY A 95 26.76 -34.62 -12.82
N GLU A 96 26.56 -33.57 -13.62
CA GLU A 96 26.99 -32.22 -13.29
C GLU A 96 26.50 -31.92 -11.87
N GLU A 97 27.44 -31.96 -10.92
CA GLU A 97 27.17 -31.64 -9.53
C GLU A 97 26.85 -30.14 -9.51
N VAL A 98 25.56 -29.81 -9.64
CA VAL A 98 25.08 -28.43 -9.62
C VAL A 98 25.42 -27.87 -8.25
N THR A 99 26.55 -27.17 -8.18
CA THR A 99 27.06 -26.63 -6.92
C THR A 99 26.05 -25.63 -6.39
N PHE A 100 25.90 -25.57 -5.07
CA PHE A 100 25.02 -24.59 -4.42
C PHE A 100 25.33 -23.15 -4.87
N ASP A 101 26.61 -22.87 -5.12
CA ASP A 101 27.09 -21.60 -5.70
C ASP A 101 26.55 -21.36 -7.12
N SER A 102 26.44 -22.40 -7.96
CA SER A 102 25.82 -22.29 -9.28
C SER A 102 24.33 -21.98 -9.19
N LEU A 103 23.61 -22.56 -8.21
CA LEU A 103 22.19 -22.25 -7.97
C LEU A 103 21.99 -20.83 -7.45
N GLU A 104 22.85 -20.37 -6.53
CA GLU A 104 22.77 -19.02 -5.98
C GLU A 104 23.10 -17.96 -7.04
N GLN A 105 24.03 -18.28 -7.94
CA GLN A 105 24.38 -17.43 -9.07
C GLN A 105 23.27 -17.40 -10.13
N GLU A 106 22.64 -18.54 -10.47
CA GLU A 106 21.46 -18.54 -11.34
C GLU A 106 20.28 -17.75 -10.75
N MET A 107 20.05 -17.85 -9.43
CA MET A 107 19.01 -17.07 -8.75
C MET A 107 19.33 -15.56 -8.70
N ALA A 108 20.61 -15.20 -8.57
CA ALA A 108 21.05 -13.81 -8.62
C ALA A 108 20.93 -13.24 -10.04
N ASP A 109 21.39 -14.00 -11.03
CA ASP A 109 21.28 -13.65 -12.44
C ASP A 109 19.82 -13.50 -12.83
N GLU A 110 18.92 -14.38 -12.37
CA GLU A 110 17.47 -14.31 -12.61
C GLU A 110 16.80 -13.11 -11.94
N ALA A 111 17.29 -12.66 -10.78
CA ALA A 111 16.82 -11.44 -10.12
C ALA A 111 17.31 -10.15 -10.82
N GLU A 112 18.42 -10.23 -11.57
CA GLU A 112 18.95 -9.14 -12.37
C GLU A 112 18.32 -9.06 -13.77
N LEU A 113 17.63 -10.11 -14.22
CA LEU A 113 16.89 -10.09 -15.48
C LEU A 113 15.76 -9.06 -15.39
N SER A 114 15.68 -8.23 -16.41
CA SER A 114 14.53 -7.36 -16.63
C SER A 114 13.25 -8.18 -16.76
N ILE A 115 12.10 -7.59 -16.39
CA ILE A 115 10.79 -8.24 -16.49
C ILE A 115 10.54 -8.72 -17.92
N GLU A 116 11.01 -7.96 -18.91
CA GLU A 116 10.94 -8.28 -20.33
C GLU A 116 11.72 -9.55 -20.68
N GLU A 117 12.93 -9.71 -20.13
CA GLU A 117 13.79 -10.88 -20.37
C GLU A 117 13.25 -12.15 -19.68
N ILE A 118 12.67 -12.00 -18.48
CA ILE A 118 11.96 -13.08 -17.80
C ILE A 118 10.75 -13.54 -18.62
N VAL A 119 9.98 -12.58 -19.16
CA VAL A 119 8.81 -12.89 -19.99
C VAL A 119 9.22 -13.60 -21.29
N GLU A 120 10.33 -13.21 -21.92
CA GLU A 120 10.79 -13.85 -23.16
C GLU A 120 11.35 -15.27 -22.90
N LYS A 121 12.08 -15.48 -21.80
CA LYS A 121 12.52 -16.82 -21.35
C LYS A 121 11.34 -17.74 -21.05
N GLU A 122 10.34 -17.24 -20.33
CA GLU A 122 9.13 -18.02 -20.01
C GLU A 122 8.28 -18.29 -21.26
N ARG A 123 8.17 -17.35 -22.20
CA ARG A 123 7.51 -17.59 -23.50
C ARG A 123 8.22 -18.66 -24.32
N ALA A 124 9.55 -18.66 -24.36
CA ALA A 124 10.33 -19.68 -25.05
C ALA A 124 10.14 -21.08 -24.43
N LYS A 125 9.84 -21.15 -23.13
CA LYS A 125 9.60 -22.40 -22.39
C LYS A 125 8.19 -22.97 -22.62
N ILE A 126 7.22 -22.13 -22.97
CA ILE A 126 5.85 -22.56 -23.27
C ILE A 126 5.80 -23.13 -24.70
N MET A 127 5.83 -24.46 -24.81
CA MET A 127 5.79 -25.16 -26.10
C MET A 127 4.37 -25.34 -26.64
N ASP A 128 3.37 -25.49 -25.77
CA ASP A 128 1.95 -25.65 -26.10
C ASP A 128 1.05 -24.76 -25.22
N GLY A 129 -0.01 -24.20 -25.81
CA GLY A 129 -0.88 -23.22 -25.15
C GLY A 129 -2.35 -23.55 -25.35
N THR A 130 -3.16 -23.35 -24.29
CA THR A 130 -4.63 -23.38 -24.42
C THR A 130 -5.08 -22.07 -25.09
N PRO A 131 -5.82 -22.11 -26.20
CA PRO A 131 -6.31 -20.90 -26.85
C PRO A 131 -7.21 -20.11 -25.91
N VAL A 132 -7.05 -18.78 -25.92
CA VAL A 132 -7.83 -17.86 -25.10
C VAL A 132 -9.20 -17.65 -25.76
N THR A 133 -10.11 -18.59 -25.53
CA THR A 133 -11.52 -18.51 -25.93
C THR A 133 -12.36 -18.01 -24.76
N TYR A 134 -13.58 -17.56 -25.03
CA TYR A 134 -14.48 -17.09 -23.96
C TYR A 134 -14.73 -18.17 -22.90
N GLU A 135 -14.90 -19.42 -23.32
CA GLU A 135 -15.13 -20.55 -22.42
C GLU A 135 -13.89 -20.88 -21.58
N SER A 136 -12.69 -20.91 -22.19
CA SER A 136 -11.45 -21.20 -21.46
C SER A 136 -11.09 -20.06 -20.49
N PHE A 137 -11.30 -18.81 -20.90
CA PHE A 137 -11.10 -17.64 -20.03
C PHE A 137 -12.10 -17.60 -18.87
N THR A 138 -13.37 -17.92 -19.10
CA THR A 138 -14.37 -17.96 -18.02
C THR A 138 -14.03 -19.04 -17.00
N LYS A 139 -13.63 -20.23 -17.46
CA LYS A 139 -13.16 -21.31 -16.59
C LYS A 139 -11.90 -20.94 -15.81
N TRP A 140 -10.93 -20.28 -16.47
CA TRP A 140 -9.73 -19.77 -15.80
C TRP A 140 -10.06 -18.69 -14.76
N LYS A 141 -10.98 -17.76 -15.07
CA LYS A 141 -11.41 -16.71 -14.15
C LYS A 141 -12.09 -17.30 -12.92
N GLN A 142 -13.01 -18.25 -13.12
CA GLN A 142 -13.66 -18.98 -12.02
C GLN A 142 -12.62 -19.72 -11.16
N PHE A 143 -11.67 -20.41 -11.80
CA PHE A 143 -10.58 -21.08 -11.09
C PHE A 143 -9.71 -20.09 -10.30
N LYS A 144 -9.35 -18.94 -10.86
CA LYS A 144 -8.56 -17.92 -10.16
C LYS A 144 -9.30 -17.31 -8.98
N VAL A 145 -10.58 -17.03 -9.14
CA VAL A 145 -11.45 -16.54 -8.06
C VAL A 145 -11.56 -17.58 -6.95
N GLU A 146 -11.74 -18.86 -7.29
CA GLU A 146 -11.80 -19.94 -6.31
C GLU A 146 -10.46 -20.13 -5.57
N GLN A 147 -9.34 -20.07 -6.30
CA GLN A 147 -8.00 -20.13 -5.69
C GLN A 147 -7.76 -18.97 -4.73
N GLN A 148 -8.11 -17.75 -5.14
CA GLN A 148 -7.97 -16.56 -4.29
C GLN A 148 -8.84 -16.69 -3.03
N LYS A 149 -10.10 -17.11 -3.18
CA LYS A 149 -11.02 -17.33 -2.06
C LYS A 149 -10.49 -18.40 -1.10
N LYS A 150 -9.94 -19.49 -1.62
CA LYS A 150 -9.36 -20.58 -0.82
C LYS A 150 -8.10 -20.12 -0.07
N GLU A 151 -7.26 -19.31 -0.71
CA GLU A 151 -6.08 -18.71 -0.05
C GLU A 151 -6.50 -17.74 1.05
N GLU A 152 -7.48 -16.88 0.78
CA GLU A 152 -8.04 -15.92 1.73
C GLU A 152 -8.70 -16.62 2.92
N GLU A 153 -9.49 -17.68 2.69
CA GLU A 153 -10.06 -18.51 3.75
C GLU A 153 -8.96 -19.15 4.60
N ARG A 154 -7.88 -19.63 3.97
CA ARG A 154 -6.75 -20.21 4.69
C ARG A 154 -6.00 -19.16 5.52
N LYS A 155 -5.79 -17.95 4.97
CA LYS A 155 -5.19 -16.81 5.69
C LYS A 155 -6.08 -16.38 6.85
N ARG A 156 -7.39 -16.22 6.61
CA ARG A 156 -8.39 -15.87 7.62
C ARG A 156 -8.45 -16.90 8.74
N LYS A 157 -8.43 -18.19 8.41
CA LYS A 157 -8.39 -19.27 9.42
C LYS A 157 -7.11 -19.23 10.25
N LEU A 158 -5.97 -18.94 9.64
CA LEU A 158 -4.70 -18.80 10.33
C LEU A 158 -4.66 -17.55 11.22
N GLN A 159 -5.22 -16.45 10.75
CA GLN A 159 -5.37 -15.19 11.48
C GLN A 159 -6.31 -15.35 12.69
N MET A 160 -7.43 -16.06 12.52
CA MET A 160 -8.36 -16.39 13.61
C MET A 160 -7.71 -17.32 14.64
N ALA A 161 -6.97 -18.34 14.20
CA ALA A 161 -6.23 -19.22 15.11
C ALA A 161 -5.08 -18.49 15.84
N LEU A 162 -4.50 -17.45 15.24
CA LEU A 162 -3.52 -16.58 15.91
C LEU A 162 -4.21 -15.72 16.97
N TYR A 163 -5.34 -15.10 16.62
CA TYR A 163 -6.14 -14.33 17.56
C TYR A 163 -6.64 -15.15 18.75
N GLU A 164 -7.11 -16.38 18.54
CA GLU A 164 -7.50 -17.29 19.63
C GLU A 164 -6.34 -17.62 20.57
N LYS A 165 -5.09 -17.61 20.08
CA LYS A 165 -3.89 -17.94 20.86
C LYS A 165 -3.28 -16.75 21.58
N SER A 166 -3.29 -15.56 20.98
CA SER A 166 -2.56 -14.39 21.50
C SER A 166 -3.42 -13.14 21.68
N GLY A 167 -4.69 -13.15 21.27
CA GLY A 167 -5.52 -11.95 21.19
C GLY A 167 -5.02 -10.92 20.17
N GLN A 168 -4.00 -11.28 19.37
CA GLN A 168 -3.25 -10.38 18.50
C GLN A 168 -3.38 -10.83 17.05
N GLY A 169 -3.51 -9.89 16.11
CA GLY A 169 -3.44 -10.19 14.68
C GLY A 169 -4.73 -9.97 13.88
N LEU A 170 -5.82 -9.56 14.51
CA LEU A 170 -6.99 -9.00 13.81
C LEU A 170 -7.05 -7.49 14.05
N SER A 171 -7.32 -6.73 12.99
CA SER A 171 -7.64 -5.30 13.13
C SER A 171 -8.97 -5.14 13.87
N GLY A 172 -9.18 -4.04 14.61
CA GLY A 172 -10.46 -3.76 15.28
C GLY A 172 -11.66 -3.83 14.33
N ARG A 173 -11.49 -3.37 13.08
CA ARG A 173 -12.51 -3.48 12.02
C ARG A 173 -12.78 -4.94 11.60
N GLU A 174 -11.77 -5.80 11.62
CA GLU A 174 -11.93 -7.23 11.32
C GLU A 174 -12.64 -7.95 12.46
N LEU A 175 -12.29 -7.61 13.71
CA LEU A 175 -12.97 -8.13 14.90
C LEU A 175 -14.45 -7.73 14.93
N PHE A 176 -14.76 -6.47 14.63
CA PHE A 176 -16.12 -5.96 14.56
C PHE A 176 -16.97 -6.71 13.52
N LYS A 177 -16.43 -6.93 12.32
CA LYS A 177 -17.10 -7.73 11.28
C LYS A 177 -17.28 -9.20 11.65
N MET A 178 -16.41 -9.76 12.49
CA MET A 178 -16.51 -11.15 12.93
C MET A 178 -17.54 -11.33 14.04
N ASN A 179 -17.56 -10.41 15.00
CA ASN A 179 -18.48 -10.45 16.12
C ASN A 179 -18.75 -9.04 16.64
N GLU A 180 -19.76 -8.41 16.05
CA GLU A 180 -20.24 -7.08 16.41
C GLU A 180 -20.75 -7.01 17.85
N ALA A 181 -21.31 -8.11 18.37
CA ALA A 181 -21.82 -8.19 19.74
C ALA A 181 -20.73 -8.13 20.83
N LEU A 182 -19.45 -8.22 20.47
CA LEU A 182 -18.33 -7.97 21.41
C LEU A 182 -18.06 -6.48 21.63
N PHE A 183 -18.66 -5.59 20.83
CA PHE A 183 -18.45 -4.14 20.85
C PHE A 183 -19.70 -3.41 21.36
N VAL A 184 -20.25 -3.89 22.48
CA VAL A 184 -21.33 -3.23 23.20
C VAL A 184 -20.72 -2.72 24.51
N ASP A 185 -20.91 -1.43 24.80
CA ASP A 185 -20.46 -0.82 26.05
C ASP A 185 -21.08 -1.57 27.24
N ASP A 186 -20.26 -1.94 28.22
CA ASP A 186 -20.72 -2.66 29.40
C ASP A 186 -21.49 -1.71 30.35
N GLU A 187 -22.33 -2.28 31.23
CA GLU A 187 -23.13 -1.50 32.19
C GLU A 187 -22.28 -0.70 33.21
N GLU A 188 -20.96 -0.89 33.23
CA GLU A 188 -19.99 -0.18 34.06
C GLU A 188 -19.19 0.88 33.28
N ALA A 189 -19.46 1.05 31.98
CA ALA A 189 -19.03 2.19 31.20
C ALA A 189 -19.70 3.45 31.78
N ASP A 190 -18.92 4.23 32.53
CA ASP A 190 -19.37 5.48 33.13
C ASP A 190 -19.95 6.39 32.05
N GLU A 191 -21.18 6.89 32.27
CA GLU A 191 -21.86 7.87 31.41
C GLU A 191 -21.16 9.24 31.47
N THR A 192 -19.98 9.33 32.09
CA THR A 192 -19.11 10.50 32.02
C THR A 192 -18.74 10.79 30.58
N VAL A 193 -19.53 11.70 30.00
CA VAL A 193 -19.14 12.50 28.85
C VAL A 193 -17.82 13.18 29.24
N TYR A 194 -16.73 12.67 28.69
CA TYR A 194 -15.45 13.38 28.74
C TYR A 194 -15.65 14.68 27.98
N GLU A 195 -15.95 15.76 28.70
CA GLU A 195 -15.90 17.13 28.18
C GLU A 195 -14.44 17.44 27.88
N ILE A 196 -14.03 17.15 26.64
CA ILE A 196 -12.77 17.67 26.11
C ILE A 196 -12.98 19.18 26.01
N PRO A 197 -12.17 20.01 26.70
CA PRO A 197 -12.26 21.46 26.54
C PRO A 197 -12.14 21.81 25.06
N GLU A 198 -13.02 22.67 24.54
CA GLU A 198 -13.01 23.08 23.12
C GLU A 198 -11.61 23.55 22.69
N ASP A 199 -10.85 24.17 23.60
CA ASP A 199 -9.48 24.66 23.39
C ASP A 199 -8.39 23.57 23.34
N ALA A 200 -8.70 22.33 23.75
CA ALA A 200 -7.80 21.18 23.72
C ALA A 200 -7.94 20.35 22.43
N ILE A 201 -8.98 20.63 21.67
CA ILE A 201 -9.25 20.09 20.34
C ILE A 201 -8.40 20.93 19.37
N ASP A 202 -7.26 20.39 18.95
CA ASP A 202 -6.45 21.02 17.91
C ASP A 202 -7.25 20.94 16.60
N GLU A 203 -7.94 22.03 16.24
CA GLU A 203 -8.73 22.13 14.99
C GLU A 203 -7.88 21.83 13.75
N ASP A 204 -6.55 21.97 13.82
CA ASP A 204 -5.61 21.61 12.74
C ASP A 204 -5.42 20.07 12.62
N LEU A 205 -5.86 19.30 13.63
CA LEU A 205 -5.89 17.83 13.65
C LEU A 205 -7.20 17.28 13.08
N PHE A 206 -8.27 18.08 13.11
CA PHE A 206 -9.49 17.81 12.38
C PHE A 206 -9.23 18.29 10.96
N LEU A 207 -9.11 17.36 10.01
CA LEU A 207 -9.16 17.76 8.60
C LEU A 207 -10.49 18.50 8.38
N GLU A 208 -10.44 19.82 8.26
CA GLU A 208 -11.53 20.63 7.73
C GLU A 208 -11.95 19.99 6.39
N GLY A 209 -13.03 19.20 6.40
CA GLY A 209 -13.74 18.79 5.19
C GLY A 209 -13.54 17.37 4.67
N ASP A 210 -13.63 16.32 5.52
CA ASP A 210 -13.90 14.95 5.01
C ASP A 210 -15.37 14.77 4.52
N ASP A 211 -16.17 15.83 4.54
CA ASP A 211 -17.45 15.90 3.81
C ASP A 211 -17.23 16.10 2.29
N GLU A 212 -16.03 16.49 1.89
CA GLU A 212 -15.50 16.22 0.57
C GLU A 212 -14.56 15.02 0.71
N GLU A 213 -15.11 13.80 0.68
CA GLU A 213 -14.46 12.73 -0.08
C GLU A 213 -14.27 13.29 -1.50
N GLU A 214 -13.22 14.09 -1.66
CA GLU A 214 -12.63 14.39 -2.93
C GLU A 214 -12.18 13.02 -3.41
N ILE A 215 -13.01 12.42 -4.27
CA ILE A 215 -12.64 11.30 -5.11
C ILE A 215 -11.50 11.84 -5.99
N SER A 216 -10.31 11.98 -5.41
CA SER A 216 -9.03 11.99 -6.09
C SER A 216 -8.68 10.52 -6.35
N GLU A 217 -9.63 9.75 -6.87
CA GLU A 217 -9.24 8.66 -7.75
C GLU A 217 -8.55 9.37 -8.91
N GLU A 218 -7.23 9.42 -8.83
CA GLU A 218 -6.36 9.74 -9.94
C GLU A 218 -6.77 8.77 -11.05
N ILE A 219 -7.60 9.25 -11.98
CA ILE A 219 -8.07 8.46 -13.10
C ILE A 219 -6.84 8.26 -13.99
N ASP A 220 -6.15 7.15 -13.77
CA ASP A 220 -4.95 6.73 -14.51
C ASP A 220 -5.23 6.40 -16.00
N GLU A 221 -6.49 6.49 -16.42
CA GLU A 221 -6.89 6.28 -17.80
C GLU A 221 -6.49 7.48 -18.67
N GLU A 222 -5.43 7.30 -19.45
CA GLU A 222 -5.03 8.25 -20.49
C GLU A 222 -5.72 7.91 -21.82
N TYR A 223 -6.27 8.95 -22.47
CA TYR A 223 -6.77 8.85 -23.83
C TYR A 223 -5.62 8.62 -24.81
N ASP A 224 -5.56 7.41 -25.36
CA ASP A 224 -4.71 7.07 -26.49
C ASP A 224 -5.55 6.80 -27.75
N PRO A 225 -5.38 7.60 -28.83
CA PRO A 225 -6.11 7.41 -30.08
C PRO A 225 -6.01 6.01 -30.69
N SER A 226 -4.94 5.27 -30.41
CA SER A 226 -4.69 3.95 -31.03
C SER A 226 -5.45 2.82 -30.32
N SER A 227 -5.65 2.96 -29.02
CA SER A 227 -6.32 1.96 -28.17
C SER A 227 -7.78 2.32 -27.85
N TRP A 228 -8.23 3.52 -28.22
CA TRP A 228 -9.60 3.98 -27.99
C TRP A 228 -10.62 3.21 -28.82
N LYS A 229 -11.53 2.49 -28.14
CA LYS A 229 -12.53 1.61 -28.78
C LYS A 229 -13.79 2.34 -29.22
N GLU A 230 -14.06 3.52 -28.66
CA GLU A 230 -15.31 4.23 -28.88
C GLU A 230 -15.22 5.14 -30.12
N LYS A 231 -16.34 5.30 -30.84
CA LYS A 231 -16.36 6.08 -32.08
C LYS A 231 -16.12 7.58 -31.88
N GLN A 232 -16.44 8.06 -30.68
CA GLN A 232 -16.35 9.48 -30.32
C GLN A 232 -15.16 9.68 -29.38
N THR A 233 -14.50 10.82 -29.53
CA THR A 233 -13.41 11.19 -28.62
C THR A 233 -13.96 11.65 -27.26
N PRO A 234 -13.21 11.55 -26.16
CA PRO A 234 -13.67 11.99 -24.84
C PRO A 234 -14.24 13.41 -24.83
N LYS A 235 -13.63 14.32 -25.58
CA LYS A 235 -14.10 15.71 -25.75
C LYS A 235 -15.45 15.79 -26.44
N GLU A 236 -15.67 14.99 -27.48
CA GLU A 236 -16.96 14.93 -28.18
C GLU A 236 -18.04 14.28 -27.30
N GLN A 237 -17.68 13.27 -26.53
CA GLN A 237 -18.61 12.63 -25.59
C GLN A 237 -19.03 13.59 -24.49
N LEU A 238 -18.08 14.35 -23.93
CA LEU A 238 -18.40 15.38 -22.94
C LEU A 238 -19.29 16.45 -23.54
N LEU A 239 -19.04 16.88 -24.77
CA LEU A 239 -19.90 17.83 -25.49
C LEU A 239 -21.32 17.27 -25.71
N ASN A 240 -21.45 16.01 -26.13
CA ASN A 240 -22.74 15.35 -26.31
C ASN A 240 -23.48 15.22 -24.96
N TYR A 241 -22.74 14.94 -23.88
CA TYR A 241 -23.27 14.90 -22.52
C TYR A 241 -23.85 16.25 -22.10
N THR A 242 -23.11 17.35 -22.28
CA THR A 242 -23.59 18.70 -21.91
C THR A 242 -24.76 19.14 -22.77
N GLN A 243 -24.70 18.92 -24.09
CA GLN A 243 -25.76 19.29 -25.01
C GLN A 243 -27.06 18.52 -24.78
N SER A 244 -26.99 17.20 -24.57
CA SER A 244 -28.17 16.36 -24.30
C SER A 244 -28.92 16.77 -23.03
N ARG A 245 -28.18 17.27 -22.02
CA ARG A 245 -28.73 17.74 -20.73
C ARG A 245 -28.99 19.24 -20.70
N LYS A 246 -28.71 19.97 -21.78
CA LYS A 246 -28.80 21.45 -21.87
C LYS A 246 -27.95 22.16 -20.81
N TYR A 247 -26.80 21.59 -20.48
CA TYR A 247 -25.81 22.22 -19.61
C TYR A 247 -24.90 23.15 -20.41
N PRO A 248 -24.31 24.18 -19.77
CA PRO A 248 -23.26 24.97 -20.39
C PRO A 248 -22.11 24.07 -20.86
N ASP A 249 -21.51 24.41 -22.00
CA ASP A 249 -20.36 23.68 -22.52
C ASP A 249 -19.15 23.81 -21.57
N ALA A 250 -18.39 22.72 -21.48
CA ALA A 250 -17.16 22.70 -20.68
C ALA A 250 -16.15 23.72 -21.20
N LYS A 251 -15.55 24.48 -20.29
CA LYS A 251 -14.54 25.51 -20.60
C LYS A 251 -13.14 24.93 -20.38
N TYR A 252 -12.23 25.19 -21.32
CA TYR A 252 -10.85 24.71 -21.25
C TYR A 252 -9.90 25.90 -21.10
N GLU A 253 -9.06 25.87 -20.07
CA GLU A 253 -8.07 26.92 -19.82
C GLU A 253 -6.66 26.35 -19.85
N LYS A 254 -5.74 27.06 -20.52
CA LYS A 254 -4.34 26.65 -20.58
C LYS A 254 -3.64 27.10 -19.31
N LEU A 255 -3.09 26.16 -18.56
CA LEU A 255 -2.37 26.45 -17.34
C LEU A 255 -0.93 26.93 -17.65
N PRO A 256 -0.38 27.85 -16.83
CA PRO A 256 0.99 28.29 -16.97
C PRO A 256 1.96 27.13 -16.74
N LYS A 257 3.09 27.13 -17.45
CA LYS A 257 4.16 26.17 -17.21
C LYS A 257 4.76 26.42 -15.83
N GLN A 258 5.02 25.36 -15.07
CA GLN A 258 5.66 25.49 -13.76
C GLN A 258 7.15 25.80 -13.93
N ASN A 259 7.79 25.15 -14.91
CA ASN A 259 9.19 25.40 -15.25
C ASN A 259 9.35 25.87 -16.71
N PRO A 260 10.23 26.86 -16.98
CA PRO A 260 10.50 27.33 -18.35
C PRO A 260 10.99 26.24 -19.32
N GLN A 261 11.59 25.17 -18.79
CA GLN A 261 12.12 24.04 -19.57
C GLN A 261 11.10 22.90 -19.79
N GLU A 262 9.88 23.00 -19.26
CA GLU A 262 8.85 21.97 -19.47
C GLU A 262 8.38 21.95 -20.93
N ASN A 263 8.57 20.80 -21.57
CA ASN A 263 8.05 20.48 -22.89
C ASN A 263 6.69 19.79 -22.73
N GLY A 264 5.61 20.51 -23.02
CA GLY A 264 4.25 20.01 -22.94
C GLY A 264 3.25 21.12 -22.64
N GLU A 265 1.98 20.76 -22.66
CA GLU A 265 0.87 21.63 -22.25
C GLU A 265 0.07 21.00 -21.11
N ARG A 266 -0.36 21.84 -20.19
CA ARG A 266 -1.35 21.51 -19.15
C ARG A 266 -2.60 22.34 -19.39
N ILE A 267 -3.75 21.71 -19.19
CA ILE A 267 -5.05 22.31 -19.42
C ILE A 267 -5.94 21.93 -18.24
N SER A 268 -6.68 22.90 -17.72
CA SER A 268 -7.80 22.64 -16.84
C SER A 268 -9.10 22.61 -17.63
N VAL A 269 -10.05 21.80 -17.16
CA VAL A 269 -11.43 21.80 -17.67
C VAL A 269 -12.38 22.16 -16.55
N VAL A 270 -13.27 23.12 -16.82
CA VAL A 270 -14.29 23.58 -15.89
C VAL A 270 -15.66 23.15 -16.39
N ILE A 271 -16.37 22.41 -15.55
CA ILE A 271 -17.78 22.08 -15.74
C ILE A 271 -18.59 22.95 -14.78
N GLU A 272 -19.70 23.54 -15.24
CA GLU A 272 -20.56 24.37 -14.40
C GLU A 272 -21.78 23.63 -13.82
N LYS A 273 -22.23 22.55 -14.47
CA LYS A 273 -23.40 21.75 -14.09
C LYS A 273 -23.15 20.26 -14.35
N PRO A 274 -23.67 19.32 -13.53
CA PRO A 274 -24.59 19.53 -12.39
C PRO A 274 -23.92 20.14 -11.15
N ILE A 275 -22.59 20.01 -11.04
CA ILE A 275 -21.77 20.63 -10.00
C ILE A 275 -20.70 21.47 -10.68
N LYS A 276 -20.46 22.68 -10.17
CA LYS A 276 -19.35 23.52 -10.64
C LYS A 276 -18.05 22.92 -10.11
N LYS A 277 -17.24 22.33 -10.99
CA LYS A 277 -15.94 21.73 -10.64
C LYS A 277 -14.90 22.01 -11.71
N GLU A 278 -13.68 22.33 -11.26
CA GLU A 278 -12.50 22.46 -12.09
C GLU A 278 -11.63 21.21 -11.93
N PHE A 279 -11.21 20.64 -13.05
CA PHE A 279 -10.29 19.52 -13.08
C PHE A 279 -8.96 20.00 -13.64
N MET A 280 -7.91 19.92 -12.81
CA MET A 280 -6.55 20.25 -13.20
C MET A 280 -5.74 18.97 -13.37
N LEU A 281 -5.23 18.73 -14.57
CA LEU A 281 -4.32 17.61 -14.82
C LEU A 281 -2.89 17.97 -14.37
N SER A 282 -2.31 17.14 -13.51
CA SER A 282 -0.91 17.24 -13.08
C SER A 282 0.06 16.91 -14.21
N LYS A 283 -0.33 15.97 -15.08
CA LYS A 283 0.50 15.45 -16.18
C LYS A 283 0.66 16.47 -17.31
N LEU A 284 1.86 16.50 -17.89
CA LEU A 284 2.18 17.25 -19.11
C LEU A 284 1.88 16.41 -20.33
N PHE A 285 1.15 16.97 -21.30
CA PHE A 285 0.88 16.27 -22.56
C PHE A 285 1.68 16.89 -23.72
N PRO A 286 2.13 16.08 -24.68
CA PRO A 286 2.85 16.57 -25.86
C PRO A 286 2.09 17.59 -26.72
N SER A 287 0.75 17.57 -26.72
CA SER A 287 -0.05 18.47 -27.54
C SER A 287 -1.28 19.00 -26.80
N ARG A 288 -1.69 20.22 -27.17
CA ARG A 288 -2.93 20.86 -26.67
C ARG A 288 -4.14 19.95 -26.83
N LYS A 289 -4.30 19.37 -28.02
CA LYS A 289 -5.44 18.51 -28.35
C LYS A 289 -5.48 17.30 -27.42
N LEU A 290 -4.34 16.68 -27.16
CA LEU A 290 -4.26 15.52 -26.27
C LEU A 290 -4.54 15.90 -24.81
N ALA A 291 -4.05 17.06 -24.34
CA ALA A 291 -4.39 17.59 -23.02
C ALA A 291 -5.90 17.86 -22.88
N GLU A 292 -6.54 18.47 -23.89
CA GLU A 292 -7.99 18.71 -23.87
C GLU A 292 -8.79 17.40 -23.84
N GLN A 293 -8.38 16.38 -24.60
CA GLN A 293 -9.04 15.07 -24.60
C GLN A 293 -8.93 14.38 -23.24
N ASN A 294 -7.74 14.37 -22.64
CA ASN A 294 -7.54 13.79 -21.31
C ASN A 294 -8.30 14.58 -20.22
N ALA A 295 -8.33 15.91 -20.32
CA ALA A 295 -9.08 16.72 -19.36
C ALA A 295 -10.57 16.41 -19.48
N SER A 296 -11.07 16.29 -20.71
CA SER A 296 -12.45 15.89 -20.99
C SER A 296 -12.78 14.50 -20.46
N LEU A 297 -11.83 13.55 -20.55
CA LEU A 297 -12.00 12.19 -20.05
C LEU A 297 -12.18 12.18 -18.53
N VAL A 298 -11.33 12.88 -17.79
CA VAL A 298 -11.45 13.01 -16.33
C VAL A 298 -12.79 13.63 -15.93
N ALA A 299 -13.16 14.73 -16.58
CA ALA A 299 -14.45 15.39 -16.42
C ALA A 299 -15.65 14.43 -16.68
N LEU A 300 -15.58 13.65 -17.75
CA LEU A 300 -16.63 12.71 -18.13
C LEU A 300 -16.76 11.55 -17.13
N ARG A 301 -15.64 10.98 -16.67
CA ARG A 301 -15.62 9.92 -15.65
C ARG A 301 -16.20 10.40 -14.33
N PHE A 302 -15.87 11.63 -13.91
CA PHE A 302 -16.47 12.26 -12.74
C PHE A 302 -18.00 12.36 -12.88
N LEU A 303 -18.49 12.84 -14.03
CA LEU A 303 -19.92 12.97 -14.28
C LEU A 303 -20.66 11.63 -14.28
N GLN A 304 -20.05 10.58 -14.82
CA GLN A 304 -20.61 9.21 -14.78
C GLN A 304 -20.78 8.73 -13.34
N LYS A 305 -19.73 8.82 -12.52
CA LYS A 305 -19.77 8.44 -11.10
C LYS A 305 -20.77 9.28 -10.31
N TYR A 306 -20.84 10.57 -10.59
CA TYR A 306 -21.81 11.45 -9.96
C TYR A 306 -23.24 10.97 -10.21
N GLU A 307 -23.58 10.59 -11.44
CA GLU A 307 -24.90 10.06 -11.78
C GLU A 307 -25.20 8.71 -11.12
N GLU A 308 -24.22 7.81 -11.02
CA GLU A 308 -24.35 6.54 -10.30
C GLU A 308 -24.69 6.79 -8.82
N LYS A 309 -23.94 7.69 -8.15
CA LYS A 309 -24.19 8.08 -6.75
C LYS A 309 -25.59 8.68 -6.56
N GLN A 310 -26.07 9.50 -7.51
CA GLN A 310 -27.45 10.03 -7.43
C GLN A 310 -28.50 8.92 -7.59
N LYS A 311 -28.28 7.94 -8.48
CA LYS A 311 -29.19 6.80 -8.66
C LYS A 311 -29.23 5.91 -7.43
N GLU A 312 -28.08 5.61 -6.83
CA GLU A 312 -28.00 4.84 -5.59
C GLU A 312 -28.74 5.54 -4.45
N LYS A 313 -28.53 6.86 -4.29
CA LYS A 313 -29.24 7.66 -3.27
C LYS A 313 -30.76 7.68 -3.49
N ALA A 314 -31.21 7.72 -4.75
CA ALA A 314 -32.63 7.63 -5.07
C ALA A 314 -33.21 6.24 -4.79
N ALA A 315 -32.44 5.18 -5.07
CA ALA A 315 -32.85 3.80 -4.83
C ALA A 315 -32.95 3.47 -3.33
N THR A 316 -31.98 3.93 -2.52
CA THR A 316 -32.01 3.74 -1.06
C THR A 316 -33.18 4.52 -0.43
N ALA A 317 -33.41 5.76 -0.85
CA ALA A 317 -34.55 6.55 -0.38
C ALA A 317 -35.91 5.92 -0.73
N SER A 318 -36.02 5.23 -1.87
CA SER A 318 -37.25 4.50 -2.24
C SER A 318 -37.45 3.22 -1.43
N SER A 319 -36.36 2.54 -1.03
CA SER A 319 -36.40 1.30 -0.25
C SER A 319 -36.69 1.54 1.24
N SER A 320 -36.30 2.71 1.78
CA SER A 320 -36.58 3.07 3.18
C SER A 320 -38.00 3.58 3.44
N ASN A 321 -38.82 3.75 2.39
CA ASN A 321 -40.17 4.30 2.49
C ASN A 321 -41.26 3.25 2.19
N GLU A 322 -40.88 1.97 2.15
CA GLU A 322 -41.74 0.78 1.95
C GLU A 322 -41.69 -0.12 3.19
#